data_AF-A0A956CFR9-F1
#
_entry.id   AF-A0A956CFR9-F1
#
_cell.length_a   1.000
_cell.length_b   1.000
_cell.length_c   1.000
_cell.angle_alpha   90.00
_cell.angle_beta   90.00
_cell.angle_gamma   90.00
#
_symmetry.space_group_name_H-M   'P 1'
#
loop_
_entity.id
_entity.type
_entity.pdbx_description
1 polymer ?
#
loop_
_entity_poly.entity_id
_entity_poly.type
_entity_poly.pdbx_seq_one_letter_code
_entity_poly.pdbx_strand_id
1 'polypeptide(L)'
;MASVRLPSQVGTSSLWSLARVAFALAPGVVFSVAGVTGEGRSLWLVPGLFLVVYALLQVRHAWRSRPSDALIDEHGVRFEGGRQHGAQFAFSDLDASGTTVETVREPRLTFELVLAFVVFRLLSSDRESMPDTRVPVRRLTLATRDGRRLQLAEAEHPDEQRSLDALFGTLQAKIASLADAPPALHGPAHVLSCAGCGAPLSIPESEQVCCRHCGRWTPVPVELRERVQAKAHVKRAHGDIEANVRALLSQPGARFASFILLLALVFCGVGWLVVLGGLALTGLGDIGGFDVGWALFAGVAWSLFALLLARGAFAKRRALTLLASAFGARAPAAPGQPSACRCCGAGLAETQSLVSVCGYCGADNVLGIDLRPAVRPLREHALGLEALLTQRRREVRNALLGAAGSFVALGVAALMTVISVSVALEFAQVKRDCRANQARACRELGTDYSLGISGSEDDDKALEAWERGCELGDAEACYSAGRALDWGIDVPEDKERGAALIRKACKLGHAEACKPE
;
A
#
# COMPACT_ATOMS: atom_id res chain seq x y z
N MET A 1 -26.38 -15.16 -18.92
CA MET A 1 -25.49 -13.99 -19.12
C MET A 1 -24.59 -13.85 -17.89
N ALA A 2 -23.33 -13.45 -18.08
CA ALA A 2 -22.37 -13.37 -16.97
C ALA A 2 -22.64 -12.13 -16.11
N SER A 3 -22.74 -12.30 -14.79
CA SER A 3 -22.78 -11.19 -13.84
C SER A 3 -21.50 -10.36 -13.97
N VAL A 4 -21.63 -9.05 -14.06
CA VAL A 4 -20.49 -8.15 -14.17
C VAL A 4 -20.02 -7.73 -12.79
N ARG A 5 -18.72 -7.83 -12.53
CA ARG A 5 -18.11 -7.46 -11.25
C ARG A 5 -17.58 -6.03 -11.30
N LEU A 6 -18.09 -5.18 -10.43
CA LEU A 6 -17.61 -3.82 -10.22
C LEU A 6 -17.03 -3.63 -8.82
N PRO A 7 -15.77 -3.21 -8.66
CA PRO A 7 -15.22 -2.82 -7.37
C PRO A 7 -15.99 -1.61 -6.80
N SER A 8 -16.69 -1.81 -5.69
CA SER A 8 -17.30 -0.70 -4.93
C SER A 8 -16.30 -0.08 -3.95
N GLN A 9 -15.42 -0.90 -3.36
CA GLN A 9 -14.22 -0.44 -2.65
C GLN A 9 -13.01 -1.20 -3.21
N VAL A 10 -12.02 -0.46 -3.69
CA VAL A 10 -10.81 -1.05 -4.27
C VAL A 10 -9.92 -1.63 -3.17
N GLY A 11 -9.79 -0.93 -2.03
CA GLY A 11 -8.96 -1.31 -0.88
C GLY A 11 -7.81 -0.35 -0.59
N THR A 12 -7.72 0.76 -1.29
CA THR A 12 -6.62 1.72 -1.19
C THR A 12 -6.74 2.66 0.00
N SER A 13 -7.96 3.07 0.36
CA SER A 13 -8.18 3.72 1.67
C SER A 13 -7.81 2.80 2.85
N SER A 14 -8.12 1.50 2.75
CA SER A 14 -7.66 0.52 3.75
C SER A 14 -6.14 0.39 3.80
N LEU A 15 -5.50 0.31 2.63
CA LEU A 15 -4.04 0.17 2.55
C LEU A 15 -3.30 1.36 3.17
N TRP A 16 -3.75 2.58 2.88
CA TRP A 16 -3.19 3.79 3.51
C TRP A 16 -3.40 3.80 5.01
N SER A 17 -4.53 3.29 5.48
CA SER A 17 -4.82 3.19 6.91
C SER A 17 -3.94 2.14 7.58
N LEU A 18 -3.69 0.99 6.93
CA LEU A 18 -2.70 0.02 7.40
C LEU A 18 -1.27 0.57 7.41
N ALA A 19 -0.89 1.38 6.42
CA ALA A 19 0.40 2.06 6.43
C ALA A 19 0.51 2.96 7.67
N ARG A 20 -0.52 3.77 7.96
CA ARG A 20 -0.58 4.59 9.17
C ARG A 20 -0.48 3.74 10.46
N VAL A 21 -1.11 2.56 10.51
CA VAL A 21 -0.97 1.61 11.63
C VAL A 21 0.48 1.16 11.77
N ALA A 22 1.10 0.71 10.69
CA ALA A 22 2.48 0.21 10.69
C ALA A 22 3.47 1.26 11.20
N PHE A 23 3.27 2.54 10.88
CA PHE A 23 4.16 3.61 11.36
C PHE A 23 3.83 4.12 12.77
N ALA A 24 2.60 3.99 13.25
CA ALA A 24 2.20 4.57 14.53
C ALA A 24 2.21 3.57 15.70
N LEU A 25 1.82 2.31 15.46
CA LEU A 25 1.55 1.36 16.54
C LEU A 25 2.82 1.06 17.35
N ALA A 26 3.91 0.71 16.67
CA ALA A 26 5.12 0.30 17.37
C ALA A 26 5.84 1.44 18.08
N PRO A 27 6.08 2.63 17.46
CA PRO A 27 6.58 3.78 18.22
C PRO A 27 5.66 4.15 19.38
N GLY A 28 4.34 4.04 19.19
CA GLY A 28 3.36 4.25 20.25
C GLY A 28 3.55 3.30 21.44
N VAL A 29 3.75 2.01 21.19
CA VAL A 29 4.04 1.01 22.23
C VAL A 29 5.37 1.31 22.91
N VAL A 30 6.44 1.56 22.13
CA VAL A 30 7.79 1.84 22.67
C VAL A 30 7.76 3.07 23.59
N PHE A 31 7.19 4.20 23.14
CA PHE A 31 7.08 5.41 23.95
C PHE A 31 6.18 5.23 25.18
N SER A 32 5.11 4.43 25.06
CA SER A 32 4.26 4.10 26.21
C SER A 32 5.04 3.33 27.26
N VAL A 33 5.81 2.31 26.86
CA VAL A 33 6.63 1.51 27.77
C VAL A 33 7.73 2.36 28.40
N ALA A 34 8.50 3.10 27.59
CA ALA A 34 9.55 3.99 28.09
C ALA A 34 9.00 5.04 29.06
N GLY A 35 7.81 5.58 28.79
CA GLY A 35 7.12 6.50 29.69
C GLY A 35 6.59 5.84 30.97
N VAL A 36 6.49 4.51 31.08
CA VAL A 36 6.17 3.82 32.33
C VAL A 36 7.44 3.49 33.12
N THR A 37 8.53 3.14 32.44
CA THR A 37 9.74 2.58 33.07
C THR A 37 10.89 3.57 33.28
N GLY A 38 10.90 4.72 32.61
CA GLY A 38 12.00 5.70 32.66
C GLY A 38 11.70 7.00 33.42
N GLU A 39 12.73 7.82 33.63
CA GLU A 39 12.60 9.20 34.11
C GLU A 39 11.95 10.08 33.01
N GLY A 40 10.93 10.87 33.34
CA GLY A 40 10.14 11.63 32.34
C GLY A 40 8.78 11.01 31.97
N ARG A 41 8.10 10.40 32.94
CA ARG A 41 6.83 9.67 32.80
C ARG A 41 5.78 10.35 31.91
N SER A 42 5.55 11.66 32.07
CA SER A 42 4.55 12.41 31.30
C SER A 42 4.99 12.76 29.87
N LEU A 43 6.31 12.86 29.62
CA LEU A 43 6.87 13.29 28.34
C LEU A 43 6.69 12.21 27.27
N TRP A 44 6.81 10.93 27.65
CA TRP A 44 6.77 9.81 26.71
C TRP A 44 5.45 9.03 26.72
N LEU A 45 4.80 8.90 27.89
CA LEU A 45 3.58 8.09 28.03
C LEU A 45 2.39 8.66 27.25
N VAL A 46 2.18 9.98 27.31
CA VAL A 46 1.03 10.62 26.66
C VAL A 46 1.12 10.54 25.13
N PRO A 47 2.26 10.89 24.49
CA PRO A 47 2.43 10.69 23.06
C PRO A 47 2.33 9.21 22.65
N GLY A 48 2.91 8.30 23.46
CA GLY A 48 2.85 6.86 23.21
C GLY A 48 1.42 6.31 23.17
N LEU A 49 0.63 6.56 24.23
CA LEU A 49 -0.75 6.11 24.31
C LEU A 49 -1.60 6.69 23.17
N PHE A 50 -1.36 7.95 22.81
CA PHE A 50 -2.05 8.60 21.72
C PHE A 50 -1.77 7.92 20.36
N LEU A 51 -0.51 7.59 20.06
CA LEU A 51 -0.14 6.86 18.84
C LEU A 51 -0.79 5.47 18.76
N VAL A 52 -0.90 4.78 19.90
CA VAL A 52 -1.63 3.50 20.00
C VAL A 52 -3.12 3.70 19.69
N VAL A 53 -3.77 4.69 20.30
CA VAL A 53 -5.18 5.01 20.03
C VAL A 53 -5.38 5.37 18.55
N TYR A 54 -4.50 6.19 17.99
CA TYR A 54 -4.51 6.53 16.56
C TYR A 54 -4.42 5.28 15.69
N ALA A 55 -3.47 4.38 15.96
CA ALA A 55 -3.34 3.13 15.25
C ALA A 55 -4.62 2.28 15.33
N LEU A 56 -5.24 2.14 16.51
CA LEU A 56 -6.50 1.41 16.67
C LEU A 56 -7.65 2.02 15.85
N LEU A 57 -7.75 3.36 15.81
CA LEU A 57 -8.73 4.06 14.98
C LEU A 57 -8.47 3.79 13.48
N GLN A 58 -7.20 3.75 13.06
CA GLN A 58 -6.83 3.42 11.68
C GLN A 58 -7.12 1.95 11.32
N VAL A 59 -6.94 0.99 12.25
CA VAL A 59 -7.37 -0.41 12.05
C VAL A 59 -8.87 -0.47 11.84
N ARG A 60 -9.65 0.21 12.70
CA ARG A 60 -11.12 0.27 12.57
C ARG A 60 -11.55 0.89 11.25
N HIS A 61 -10.87 1.96 10.81
CA HIS A 61 -11.14 2.56 9.52
C HIS A 61 -10.78 1.61 8.38
N ALA A 62 -9.58 0.98 8.40
CA ALA A 62 -9.14 0.03 7.39
C ALA A 62 -10.13 -1.14 7.22
N TRP A 63 -10.67 -1.65 8.33
CA TRP A 63 -11.70 -2.68 8.33
C TRP A 63 -13.02 -2.22 7.68
N ARG A 64 -13.44 -0.99 7.95
CA ARG A 64 -14.66 -0.41 7.37
C ARG A 64 -14.54 -0.10 5.88
N SER A 65 -13.34 0.22 5.41
CA SER A 65 -13.05 0.52 3.99
C SER A 65 -12.52 -0.68 3.20
N ARG A 66 -12.58 -1.89 3.78
CA ARG A 66 -12.03 -3.12 3.18
C ARG A 66 -12.61 -3.39 1.79
N PRO A 67 -11.85 -4.04 0.89
CA PRO A 67 -12.29 -4.29 -0.48
C PRO A 67 -13.70 -4.89 -0.59
N SER A 68 -14.46 -4.39 -1.55
CA SER A 68 -15.80 -4.86 -1.86
C SER A 68 -16.11 -4.78 -3.35
N ASP A 69 -16.95 -5.69 -3.83
CA ASP A 69 -17.43 -5.77 -5.20
C ASP A 69 -18.97 -5.75 -5.21
N ALA A 70 -19.53 -5.07 -6.19
CA ALA A 70 -20.91 -5.21 -6.63
C ALA A 70 -20.93 -6.15 -7.86
N LEU A 71 -21.61 -7.29 -7.73
CA LEU A 71 -21.92 -8.20 -8.81
C LEU A 71 -23.29 -7.81 -9.35
N ILE A 72 -23.32 -7.31 -10.58
CA ILE A 72 -24.52 -6.83 -11.24
C ILE A 72 -24.92 -7.83 -12.32
N ASP A 73 -26.17 -8.30 -12.28
CA ASP A 73 -26.76 -9.11 -13.33
C ASP A 73 -28.01 -8.41 -13.92
N GLU A 74 -28.86 -9.13 -14.62
CA GLU A 74 -30.09 -8.56 -15.21
C GLU A 74 -31.19 -8.30 -14.18
N HIS A 75 -31.19 -9.05 -13.07
CA HIS A 75 -32.28 -9.08 -12.09
C HIS A 75 -31.96 -8.20 -10.87
N GLY A 76 -30.68 -7.99 -10.55
CA GLY A 76 -30.31 -7.23 -9.39
C GLY A 76 -28.80 -7.04 -9.19
N VAL A 77 -28.46 -6.69 -7.95
CA VAL A 77 -27.10 -6.49 -7.49
C VAL A 77 -26.84 -7.29 -6.22
N ARG A 78 -25.70 -7.97 -6.18
CA ARG A 78 -25.19 -8.70 -5.02
C ARG A 78 -23.85 -8.11 -4.59
N PHE A 79 -23.62 -7.97 -3.30
CA PHE A 79 -22.37 -7.44 -2.77
C PHE A 79 -21.46 -8.54 -2.20
N GLU A 80 -20.19 -8.51 -2.59
CA GLU A 80 -19.11 -9.33 -2.02
C GLU A 80 -18.07 -8.44 -1.34
N GLY A 81 -17.43 -8.93 -0.28
CA GLY A 81 -16.57 -8.12 0.60
C GLY A 81 -17.29 -6.96 1.31
N GLY A 82 -16.52 -6.04 1.93
CA GLY A 82 -17.05 -4.82 2.53
C GLY A 82 -18.02 -4.99 3.70
N ARG A 83 -18.78 -3.93 3.98
CA ARG A 83 -19.76 -3.87 5.10
C ARG A 83 -21.05 -4.63 4.80
N GLN A 84 -21.44 -4.68 3.54
CA GLN A 84 -22.69 -5.29 3.07
C GLN A 84 -22.46 -6.68 2.45
N HIS A 85 -21.48 -7.43 2.96
CA HIS A 85 -21.13 -8.74 2.42
C HIS A 85 -22.35 -9.67 2.39
N GLY A 86 -22.66 -10.23 1.22
CA GLY A 86 -23.76 -11.17 1.04
C GLY A 86 -25.13 -10.51 0.84
N ALA A 87 -25.24 -9.19 0.96
CA ALA A 87 -26.48 -8.48 0.66
C ALA A 87 -26.81 -8.59 -0.83
N GLN A 88 -28.09 -8.80 -1.16
CA GLN A 88 -28.60 -8.90 -2.51
C GLN A 88 -29.91 -8.13 -2.62
N PHE A 89 -30.07 -7.40 -3.71
CA PHE A 89 -31.26 -6.61 -3.98
C PHE A 89 -31.69 -6.82 -5.43
N ALA A 90 -32.96 -7.11 -5.65
CA ALA A 90 -33.52 -7.00 -6.99
C ALA A 90 -33.64 -5.52 -7.36
N PHE A 91 -33.43 -5.18 -8.62
CA PHE A 91 -33.55 -3.79 -9.05
C PHE A 91 -34.97 -3.22 -8.86
N SER A 92 -35.99 -4.07 -8.85
CA SER A 92 -37.38 -3.72 -8.53
C SER A 92 -37.55 -3.15 -7.12
N ASP A 93 -36.69 -3.56 -6.19
CA ASP A 93 -36.80 -3.22 -4.76
C ASP A 93 -36.01 -1.94 -4.44
N LEU A 94 -35.26 -1.42 -5.41
CA LEU A 94 -34.42 -0.26 -5.27
C LEU A 94 -35.17 1.02 -5.68
N ASP A 95 -34.88 2.09 -4.95
CA ASP A 95 -35.39 3.43 -5.24
C ASP A 95 -34.27 4.28 -5.83
N ALA A 96 -34.44 4.67 -7.11
CA ALA A 96 -33.49 5.53 -7.81
C ALA A 96 -33.41 6.94 -7.19
N SER A 97 -34.52 7.44 -6.64
CA SER A 97 -34.62 8.81 -6.12
C SER A 97 -33.98 8.93 -4.73
N GLY A 98 -34.12 7.91 -3.89
CA GLY A 98 -33.48 7.84 -2.57
C GLY A 98 -32.02 7.38 -2.60
N THR A 99 -31.56 6.74 -3.68
CA THR A 99 -30.16 6.32 -3.82
C THR A 99 -29.29 7.53 -4.17
N THR A 100 -28.25 7.80 -3.37
CA THR A 100 -27.45 9.01 -3.48
C THR A 100 -25.95 8.75 -3.43
N VAL A 101 -25.18 9.60 -4.11
CA VAL A 101 -23.76 9.80 -3.84
C VAL A 101 -23.53 11.26 -3.46
N GLU A 102 -22.98 11.45 -2.27
CA GLU A 102 -22.72 12.77 -1.70
C GLU A 102 -21.27 12.87 -1.22
N THR A 103 -20.75 14.10 -1.16
CA THR A 103 -19.48 14.39 -0.50
C THR A 103 -19.76 14.92 0.89
N VAL A 104 -19.42 14.14 1.91
CA VAL A 104 -19.61 14.49 3.33
C VAL A 104 -18.26 14.85 3.92
N ARG A 105 -18.20 15.93 4.70
CA ARG A 105 -17.00 16.28 5.47
C ARG A 105 -17.00 15.52 6.80
N GLU A 106 -16.15 14.51 6.93
CA GLU A 106 -16.02 13.74 8.17
C GLU A 106 -14.75 14.11 8.92
N PRO A 107 -14.80 14.25 10.26
CA PRO A 107 -13.59 14.39 11.06
C PRO A 107 -12.75 13.12 10.92
N ARG A 108 -11.50 13.27 10.47
CA ARG A 108 -10.51 12.20 10.50
C ARG A 108 -9.34 12.64 11.37
N LEU A 109 -8.83 11.71 12.17
CA LEU A 109 -7.50 11.89 12.74
C LEU A 109 -6.49 11.76 11.60
N THR A 110 -5.90 12.89 11.20
CA THR A 110 -4.80 12.94 10.24
C THR A 110 -3.46 13.01 10.99
N PHE A 111 -2.38 12.63 10.32
CA PHE A 111 -1.03 12.74 10.90
C PHE A 111 -0.65 14.18 11.22
N GLU A 112 -1.10 15.16 10.43
CA GLU A 112 -0.91 16.58 10.75
C GLU A 112 -1.58 16.99 12.06
N LEU A 113 -2.74 16.40 12.38
CA LEU A 113 -3.37 16.61 13.68
C LEU A 113 -2.54 16.01 14.82
N VAL A 114 -1.92 14.86 14.57
CA VAL A 114 -1.01 14.22 15.53
C VAL A 114 0.22 15.09 15.78
N LEU A 115 0.85 15.57 14.70
CA LEU A 115 2.01 16.45 14.78
C LEU A 115 1.64 17.78 15.43
N ALA A 116 0.53 18.40 15.04
CA ALA A 116 0.03 19.63 15.62
C ALA A 116 -0.27 19.47 17.11
N PHE A 117 -0.89 18.37 17.56
CA PHE A 117 -1.17 18.14 18.97
C PHE A 117 0.09 17.91 19.81
N VAL A 118 1.08 17.17 19.27
CA VAL A 118 2.38 16.93 19.92
C VAL A 118 3.20 18.23 20.00
N VAL A 119 3.30 18.97 18.90
CA VAL A 119 3.98 20.27 18.82
C VAL A 119 3.27 21.29 19.74
N PHE A 120 1.93 21.35 19.71
CA PHE A 120 1.13 22.25 20.55
C PHE A 120 1.33 22.00 22.04
N ARG A 121 1.44 20.73 22.47
CA ARG A 121 1.73 20.37 23.87
C ARG A 121 3.17 20.64 24.29
N LEU A 122 4.12 20.66 23.36
CA LEU A 122 5.55 20.80 23.65
C LEU A 122 6.10 22.22 23.45
N LEU A 123 5.51 23.03 22.57
CA LEU A 123 6.19 24.23 22.04
C LEU A 123 5.37 25.54 22.05
N SER A 124 4.05 25.54 22.33
CA SER A 124 3.25 26.77 22.24
C SER A 124 2.41 27.05 23.49
N SER A 125 2.60 28.24 24.10
CA SER A 125 1.66 28.81 25.07
C SER A 125 0.40 29.41 24.43
N ASP A 126 0.44 29.61 23.11
CA ASP A 126 -0.57 30.38 22.40
C ASP A 126 -1.68 29.50 21.82
N ARG A 127 -2.92 29.89 22.12
CA ARG A 127 -4.16 29.29 21.65
C ARG A 127 -4.46 29.71 20.21
N GLU A 128 -3.67 29.27 19.23
CA GLU A 128 -4.14 29.32 17.85
C GLU A 128 -5.21 28.24 17.60
N SER A 129 -6.20 28.57 16.78
CA SER A 129 -7.36 27.74 16.49
C SER A 129 -6.95 26.41 15.85
N MET A 130 -7.42 25.30 16.42
CA MET A 130 -7.19 23.94 15.92
C MET A 130 -7.56 23.83 14.42
N PRO A 131 -6.70 23.27 13.56
CA PRO A 131 -6.96 23.19 12.12
C PRO A 131 -8.21 22.35 11.80
N ASP A 132 -8.95 22.68 10.72
CA ASP A 132 -10.13 21.90 10.30
C ASP A 132 -9.72 20.47 9.92
N THR A 133 -10.09 19.51 10.76
CA THR A 133 -9.66 18.11 10.65
C THR A 133 -10.56 17.29 9.72
N ARG A 134 -11.52 17.94 9.06
CA ARG A 134 -12.52 17.24 8.26
C ARG A 134 -12.04 17.07 6.84
N VAL A 135 -12.02 15.82 6.38
CA VAL A 135 -11.68 15.48 4.99
C VAL A 135 -12.95 15.19 4.18
N PRO A 136 -12.96 15.52 2.88
CA PRO A 136 -14.07 15.18 2.00
C PRO A 136 -14.09 13.66 1.76
N VAL A 137 -15.19 13.03 2.17
CA VAL A 137 -15.46 11.61 1.97
C VAL A 137 -16.63 11.46 1.00
N ARG A 138 -16.41 10.75 -0.11
CA ARG A 138 -17.48 10.42 -1.06
C ARG A 138 -18.22 9.20 -0.52
N ARG A 139 -19.54 9.30 -0.33
CA ARG A 139 -20.37 8.25 0.28
C ARG A 139 -21.47 7.83 -0.68
N LEU A 140 -21.57 6.53 -0.93
CA LEU A 140 -22.67 5.91 -1.67
C LEU A 140 -23.67 5.28 -0.71
N THR A 141 -24.92 5.74 -0.77
CA THR A 141 -26.04 5.22 0.02
C THR A 141 -27.10 4.68 -0.92
N LEU A 142 -27.46 3.41 -0.74
CA LEU A 142 -28.54 2.75 -1.47
C LEU A 142 -29.84 2.92 -0.71
N ALA A 143 -30.91 3.32 -1.40
CA ALA A 143 -32.25 3.32 -0.86
C ALA A 143 -33.08 2.19 -1.48
N THR A 144 -33.83 1.51 -0.65
CA THR A 144 -34.82 0.51 -1.05
C THR A 144 -36.22 1.11 -0.93
N ARG A 145 -37.17 0.59 -1.71
CA ARG A 145 -38.56 1.07 -1.75
C ARG A 145 -39.33 0.84 -0.45
N ASP A 146 -38.87 -0.09 0.38
CA ASP A 146 -39.35 -0.31 1.75
C ASP A 146 -38.86 0.76 2.76
N GLY A 147 -38.13 1.78 2.28
CA GLY A 147 -37.65 2.91 3.08
C GLY A 147 -36.30 2.70 3.77
N ARG A 148 -35.65 1.55 3.60
CA ARG A 148 -34.31 1.32 4.20
C ARG A 148 -33.25 2.11 3.42
N ARG A 149 -32.28 2.65 4.17
CA ARG A 149 -31.09 3.31 3.62
C ARG A 149 -29.84 2.58 4.10
N LEU A 150 -29.04 2.12 3.16
CA LEU A 150 -27.86 1.31 3.42
C LEU A 150 -26.63 2.02 2.86
N GLN A 151 -25.71 2.39 3.76
CA GLN A 151 -24.39 2.85 3.34
C GLN A 151 -23.64 1.66 2.72
N LEU A 152 -23.39 1.72 1.42
CA LEU A 152 -22.70 0.65 0.69
C LEU A 152 -21.19 0.78 0.82
N ALA A 153 -20.69 1.98 0.55
CA ALA A 153 -19.27 2.26 0.48
C ALA A 153 -18.97 3.75 0.71
N GLU A 154 -17.73 4.01 1.13
CA GLU A 154 -17.15 5.33 1.27
C GLU A 154 -15.74 5.35 0.66
N ALA A 155 -15.35 6.49 0.10
CA ALA A 155 -14.05 6.69 -0.52
C ALA A 155 -13.45 8.06 -0.18
N GLU A 156 -12.20 8.05 0.28
CA GLU A 156 -11.40 9.26 0.49
C GLU A 156 -10.48 9.53 -0.70
N HIS A 157 -9.96 8.47 -1.31
CA HIS A 157 -8.97 8.60 -2.38
C HIS A 157 -9.65 8.92 -3.72
N PRO A 158 -9.16 9.89 -4.52
CA PRO A 158 -9.80 10.31 -5.77
C PRO A 158 -10.14 9.17 -6.74
N ASP A 159 -9.26 8.17 -6.84
CA ASP A 159 -9.48 6.97 -7.67
C ASP A 159 -10.67 6.11 -7.22
N GLU A 160 -10.88 5.98 -5.90
CA GLU A 160 -12.02 5.26 -5.35
C GLU A 160 -13.29 6.10 -5.44
N GLN A 161 -13.19 7.43 -5.30
CA GLN A 161 -14.32 8.34 -5.51
C GLN A 161 -14.88 8.19 -6.93
N ARG A 162 -14.00 8.20 -7.95
CA ARG A 162 -14.36 7.94 -9.35
C ARG A 162 -15.02 6.57 -9.55
N SER A 163 -14.54 5.56 -8.83
CA SER A 163 -15.11 4.21 -8.89
C SER A 163 -16.53 4.16 -8.29
N LEU A 164 -16.76 4.90 -7.19
CA LEU A 164 -18.10 5.04 -6.59
C LEU A 164 -19.06 5.81 -7.49
N ASP A 165 -18.61 6.91 -8.09
CA ASP A 165 -19.44 7.70 -9.01
C ASP A 165 -19.85 6.86 -10.24
N ALA A 166 -18.93 6.04 -10.78
CA ALA A 166 -19.22 5.13 -11.88
C ALA A 166 -20.26 4.07 -11.47
N LEU A 167 -20.08 3.41 -10.32
CA LEU A 167 -21.03 2.42 -9.79
C LEU A 167 -22.42 3.03 -9.58
N PHE A 168 -22.48 4.23 -9.00
CA PHE A 168 -23.73 4.95 -8.79
C PHE A 168 -24.46 5.24 -10.10
N GLY A 169 -23.75 5.74 -11.12
CA GLY A 169 -24.32 5.96 -12.44
C GLY A 169 -24.90 4.68 -13.05
N THR A 170 -24.24 3.54 -12.82
CA THR A 170 -24.74 2.22 -13.25
C THR A 170 -25.97 1.77 -12.50
N LEU A 171 -25.99 1.91 -11.18
CA LEU A 171 -27.16 1.58 -10.38
C LEU A 171 -28.35 2.46 -10.78
N GLN A 172 -28.17 3.78 -10.88
CA GLN A 172 -29.25 4.67 -11.30
C GLN A 172 -29.77 4.33 -12.69
N ALA A 173 -28.89 4.11 -13.67
CA ALA A 173 -29.31 3.76 -15.02
C ALA A 173 -30.08 2.44 -15.07
N LYS A 174 -29.66 1.41 -14.31
CA LYS A 174 -30.34 0.11 -14.25
C LYS A 174 -31.70 0.22 -13.56
N ILE A 175 -31.78 0.92 -12.43
CA ILE A 175 -33.05 1.14 -11.72
C ILE A 175 -34.02 1.94 -12.60
N ALA A 176 -33.54 2.97 -13.31
CA ALA A 176 -34.36 3.77 -14.22
C ALA A 176 -34.77 3.01 -15.49
N SER A 177 -33.92 2.13 -16.03
CA SER A 177 -34.26 1.32 -17.22
C SER A 177 -35.37 0.30 -17.02
N LEU A 178 -35.77 0.04 -15.76
CA LEU A 178 -36.98 -0.72 -15.43
C LEU A 178 -38.25 0.15 -15.43
N ALA A 179 -38.10 1.47 -15.42
CA ALA A 179 -39.20 2.44 -15.43
C ALA A 179 -39.56 2.89 -16.87
N ASP A 180 -38.60 2.86 -17.82
CA ASP A 180 -38.80 3.34 -19.19
C ASP A 180 -38.30 2.36 -20.26
N ALA A 181 -39.03 2.27 -21.38
CA ALA A 181 -38.60 1.57 -22.58
C ALA A 181 -37.28 2.16 -23.13
N PRO A 182 -36.39 1.34 -23.74
CA PRO A 182 -35.13 1.83 -24.28
C PRO A 182 -35.37 2.98 -25.26
N PRO A 183 -34.62 4.11 -25.14
CA PRO A 183 -34.83 5.26 -26.01
C PRO A 183 -34.61 4.86 -27.48
N ALA A 184 -35.46 5.39 -28.36
CA ALA A 184 -35.42 5.13 -29.79
C ALA A 184 -34.04 5.47 -30.38
N LEU A 185 -33.58 4.59 -31.28
CA LEU A 185 -32.29 4.64 -31.96
C LEU A 185 -32.23 5.83 -32.91
N HIS A 186 -31.74 6.96 -32.42
CA HIS A 186 -31.18 8.00 -33.26
C HIS A 186 -29.67 8.05 -32.99
N GLY A 187 -28.92 7.38 -33.86
CA GLY A 187 -27.49 7.66 -33.98
C GLY A 187 -27.31 9.15 -34.32
N PRO A 188 -26.22 9.79 -33.88
CA PRO A 188 -25.93 11.14 -34.35
C PRO A 188 -25.83 11.13 -35.89
N ALA A 189 -26.12 12.25 -36.55
CA ALA A 189 -26.33 12.38 -38.01
C ALA A 189 -25.21 11.84 -38.94
N HIS A 190 -24.10 11.34 -38.38
CA HIS A 190 -22.92 10.80 -39.06
C HIS A 190 -22.75 9.26 -38.92
N VAL A 191 -23.70 8.54 -38.31
CA VAL A 191 -23.69 7.07 -38.17
C VAL A 191 -24.66 6.43 -39.16
N LEU A 192 -24.19 5.46 -39.95
CA LEU A 192 -25.05 4.72 -40.88
C LEU A 192 -26.11 3.96 -40.07
N SER A 193 -27.37 4.26 -40.37
CA SER A 193 -28.52 3.61 -39.76
C SER A 193 -29.27 2.82 -40.83
N CYS A 194 -29.86 1.69 -40.45
CA CYS A 194 -30.60 0.85 -41.36
C CYS A 194 -31.80 1.62 -41.93
N ALA A 195 -31.91 1.65 -43.26
CA ALA A 195 -33.04 2.28 -43.97
C ALA A 195 -34.40 1.58 -43.73
N GLY A 196 -34.44 0.45 -43.01
CA GLY A 196 -35.66 -0.26 -42.66
C GLY A 196 -36.08 -0.06 -41.22
N CYS A 197 -35.21 -0.40 -40.28
CA CYS A 197 -35.52 -0.41 -38.85
C CYS A 197 -34.82 0.69 -38.04
N GLY A 198 -34.01 1.53 -38.68
CA GLY A 198 -33.22 2.57 -37.99
C GLY A 198 -32.06 2.05 -37.15
N ALA A 199 -31.81 0.73 -37.11
CA ALA A 199 -30.73 0.15 -36.31
C ALA A 199 -29.36 0.66 -36.77
N PRO A 200 -28.44 1.00 -35.84
CA PRO A 200 -27.11 1.47 -36.18
C PRO A 200 -26.30 0.32 -36.80
N LEU A 201 -25.67 0.58 -37.93
CA LEU A 201 -24.95 -0.43 -38.72
C LEU A 201 -23.45 -0.32 -38.49
N SER A 202 -22.80 -1.47 -38.32
CA SER A 202 -21.34 -1.57 -38.42
C SER A 202 -20.92 -1.32 -39.86
N ILE A 203 -19.87 -0.52 -40.10
CA ILE A 203 -19.37 -0.29 -41.46
C ILE A 203 -18.59 -1.53 -41.91
N PRO A 204 -19.01 -2.24 -42.96
CA PRO A 204 -18.18 -3.24 -43.60
C PRO A 204 -17.23 -2.59 -44.61
N GLU A 205 -16.23 -3.35 -45.07
CA GLU A 205 -15.41 -2.98 -46.23
C GLU A 205 -16.18 -3.05 -47.56
N SER A 206 -17.40 -3.62 -47.55
CA SER A 206 -18.26 -3.81 -48.71
C SER A 206 -19.13 -2.59 -49.05
N GLU A 207 -19.61 -2.53 -50.29
CA GLU A 207 -20.43 -1.42 -50.80
C GLU A 207 -21.84 -1.35 -50.18
N GLN A 208 -22.30 -2.47 -49.62
CA GLN A 208 -23.59 -2.60 -48.96
C GLN A 208 -23.42 -3.40 -47.67
N VAL A 209 -24.28 -3.12 -46.69
CA VAL A 209 -24.36 -3.85 -45.42
C VAL A 209 -25.75 -4.41 -45.21
N CYS A 210 -25.85 -5.69 -44.88
CA CYS A 210 -27.12 -6.30 -44.49
C CYS A 210 -27.40 -6.01 -43.01
N CYS A 211 -28.56 -5.41 -42.71
CA CYS A 211 -29.00 -5.23 -41.35
C CYS A 211 -29.39 -6.59 -40.74
N ARG A 212 -28.65 -7.06 -39.74
CA ARG A 212 -28.98 -8.36 -39.10
C ARG A 212 -30.27 -8.38 -38.29
N HIS A 213 -30.77 -7.21 -37.89
CA HIS A 213 -32.01 -7.12 -37.15
C HIS A 213 -33.26 -7.31 -38.02
N CYS A 214 -33.24 -6.77 -39.25
CA CYS A 214 -34.41 -6.82 -40.16
C CYS A 214 -34.12 -7.42 -41.54
N GLY A 215 -32.90 -7.88 -41.80
CA GLY A 215 -32.45 -8.44 -43.07
C GLY A 215 -32.26 -7.45 -44.22
N ARG A 216 -32.54 -6.15 -44.04
CA ARG A 216 -32.50 -5.16 -45.12
C ARG A 216 -31.07 -4.73 -45.48
N TRP A 217 -30.74 -4.78 -46.77
CA TRP A 217 -29.50 -4.24 -47.31
C TRP A 217 -29.53 -2.72 -47.36
N THR A 218 -28.46 -2.08 -46.90
CA THR A 218 -28.29 -0.62 -46.89
C THR A 218 -26.99 -0.26 -47.64
N PRO A 219 -27.03 0.61 -48.67
CA PRO A 219 -25.83 1.05 -49.37
C PRO A 219 -24.95 1.93 -48.48
N VAL A 220 -23.64 1.78 -48.59
CA VAL A 220 -22.65 2.51 -47.81
C VAL A 220 -22.05 3.65 -48.65
N PRO A 221 -22.18 4.92 -48.25
CA PRO A 221 -21.59 6.06 -48.97
C PRO A 221 -20.07 5.91 -49.14
N VAL A 222 -19.54 6.31 -50.30
CA VAL A 222 -18.11 6.19 -50.65
C VAL A 222 -17.24 6.95 -49.65
N GLU A 223 -17.62 8.17 -49.28
CA GLU A 223 -16.93 9.01 -48.29
C GLU A 223 -16.78 8.32 -46.92
N LEU A 224 -17.78 7.52 -46.53
CA LEU A 224 -17.75 6.76 -45.29
C LEU A 224 -16.82 5.55 -45.39
N ARG A 225 -16.79 4.87 -46.55
CA ARG A 225 -15.85 3.79 -46.86
C ARG A 225 -14.39 4.27 -46.81
N GLU A 226 -14.09 5.39 -47.46
CA GLU A 226 -12.73 5.96 -47.49
C GLU A 226 -12.25 6.38 -46.10
N ARG A 227 -13.12 7.02 -45.30
CA ARG A 227 -12.82 7.37 -43.89
C ARG A 227 -12.51 6.15 -43.03
N VAL A 228 -13.18 5.03 -43.27
CA VAL A 228 -12.91 3.77 -42.55
C VAL A 228 -11.61 3.15 -43.01
N GLN A 229 -11.34 3.10 -44.32
CA GLN A 229 -10.09 2.57 -44.86
C GLN A 229 -8.88 3.36 -44.35
N ALA A 230 -8.97 4.69 -44.32
CA ALA A 230 -7.93 5.56 -43.75
C ALA A 230 -7.67 5.27 -42.26
N LYS A 231 -8.69 4.85 -41.50
CA LYS A 231 -8.58 4.47 -40.08
C LYS A 231 -8.23 3.00 -39.85
N ALA A 232 -8.47 2.12 -40.82
CA ALA A 232 -8.21 0.68 -40.71
C ALA A 232 -6.71 0.37 -40.63
N HIS A 233 -5.85 1.20 -41.24
CA HIS A 233 -4.39 1.04 -41.18
C HIS A 233 -3.77 1.26 -39.79
N VAL A 234 -4.47 1.94 -38.88
CA VAL A 234 -4.01 2.16 -37.48
C VAL A 234 -4.26 0.92 -36.59
N LYS A 235 -4.95 -0.10 -37.10
CA LYS A 235 -5.65 -1.10 -36.27
C LYS A 235 -5.01 -2.50 -36.32
N ARG A 236 -3.68 -2.60 -36.19
CA ARG A 236 -2.96 -3.90 -36.15
C ARG A 236 -1.95 -4.00 -35.01
N ALA A 237 -2.44 -4.39 -33.82
CA ALA A 237 -1.71 -5.10 -32.75
C ALA A 237 -2.65 -5.46 -31.57
N HIS A 238 -3.79 -6.13 -31.82
CA HIS A 238 -4.83 -6.33 -30.79
C HIS A 238 -4.72 -7.64 -29.98
N GLY A 239 -3.86 -8.58 -30.36
CA GLY A 239 -3.72 -9.87 -29.64
C GLY A 239 -3.30 -9.69 -28.19
N ASP A 240 -2.27 -8.85 -27.95
CA ASP A 240 -1.78 -8.57 -26.60
C ASP A 240 -2.79 -7.80 -25.75
N ILE A 241 -3.50 -6.85 -26.36
CA ILE A 241 -4.55 -6.07 -25.69
C ILE A 241 -5.68 -7.00 -25.24
N GLU A 242 -6.12 -7.92 -26.10
CA GLU A 242 -7.18 -8.87 -25.77
C GLU A 242 -6.76 -9.82 -24.63
N ALA A 243 -5.54 -10.36 -24.67
CA ALA A 243 -5.01 -11.19 -23.59
C ALA A 243 -4.97 -10.44 -22.26
N ASN A 244 -4.55 -9.16 -22.27
CA ASN A 244 -4.55 -8.30 -21.10
C ASN A 244 -5.96 -8.04 -20.57
N VAL A 245 -6.91 -7.70 -21.44
CA VAL A 245 -8.31 -7.43 -21.06
C VAL A 245 -8.93 -8.70 -20.45
N ARG A 246 -8.72 -9.87 -21.07
CA ARG A 246 -9.19 -11.16 -20.53
C ARG A 246 -8.63 -11.43 -19.14
N ALA A 247 -7.32 -11.22 -18.94
CA ALA A 247 -6.68 -11.37 -17.63
C ALA A 247 -7.20 -10.36 -16.59
N LEU A 248 -7.65 -9.18 -17.03
CA LEU A 248 -8.24 -8.17 -16.15
C LEU A 248 -9.66 -8.54 -15.73
N LEU A 249 -10.43 -9.20 -16.59
CA LEU A 249 -11.79 -9.66 -16.31
C LEU A 249 -11.83 -10.90 -15.39
N SER A 250 -10.83 -11.77 -15.50
CA SER A 250 -10.68 -12.95 -14.64
C SER A 250 -10.02 -12.65 -13.28
N GLN A 251 -9.87 -11.38 -12.92
CA GLN A 251 -9.18 -11.00 -11.71
C GLN A 251 -9.86 -11.50 -10.42
N PRO A 252 -9.06 -11.77 -9.38
CA PRO A 252 -9.58 -12.22 -8.11
C PRO A 252 -10.45 -11.16 -7.42
N GLY A 253 -11.57 -11.64 -6.86
CA GLY A 253 -12.60 -10.82 -6.24
C GLY A 253 -12.24 -10.20 -4.89
N ALA A 254 -13.18 -9.47 -4.31
CA ALA A 254 -13.02 -8.73 -3.06
C ALA A 254 -12.61 -9.61 -1.88
N ARG A 255 -13.01 -10.89 -1.88
CA ARG A 255 -12.61 -11.87 -0.87
C ARG A 255 -11.09 -12.09 -0.86
N PHE A 256 -10.51 -12.32 -2.03
CA PHE A 256 -9.07 -12.49 -2.17
C PHE A 256 -8.31 -11.19 -1.86
N ALA A 257 -8.84 -10.05 -2.30
CA ALA A 257 -8.28 -8.74 -1.96
C ALA A 257 -8.28 -8.48 -0.44
N SER A 258 -9.37 -8.85 0.24
CA SER A 258 -9.49 -8.76 1.70
C SER A 258 -8.55 -9.73 2.41
N PHE A 259 -8.33 -10.92 1.84
CA PHE A 259 -7.33 -11.86 2.34
C PHE A 259 -5.91 -11.29 2.24
N ILE A 260 -5.54 -10.68 1.11
CA ILE A 260 -4.25 -9.98 0.97
C ILE A 260 -4.12 -8.85 1.98
N LEU A 261 -5.19 -8.07 2.19
CA LEU A 261 -5.19 -6.98 3.18
C LEU A 261 -4.96 -7.51 4.60
N LEU A 262 -5.63 -8.62 4.97
CA LEU A 262 -5.44 -9.27 6.27
C LEU A 262 -4.03 -9.81 6.41
N LEU A 263 -3.51 -10.47 5.38
CA LEU A 263 -2.13 -10.96 5.36
C LEU A 263 -1.15 -9.80 5.56
N ALA A 264 -1.32 -8.69 4.87
CA ALA A 264 -0.48 -7.51 5.02
C ALA A 264 -0.54 -6.94 6.45
N LEU A 265 -1.73 -6.85 7.06
CA LEU A 265 -1.90 -6.43 8.46
C LEU A 265 -1.16 -7.37 9.43
N VAL A 266 -1.33 -8.68 9.28
CA VAL A 266 -0.65 -9.68 10.10
C VAL A 266 0.86 -9.56 9.95
N PHE A 267 1.35 -9.45 8.71
CA PHE A 267 2.78 -9.29 8.44
C PHE A 267 3.34 -8.02 9.08
N CYS A 268 2.66 -6.88 8.97
CA CYS A 268 3.07 -5.65 9.65
C CYS A 268 3.12 -5.85 11.17
N GLY A 269 2.11 -6.50 11.75
CA GLY A 269 2.04 -6.78 13.19
C GLY A 269 3.18 -7.68 13.67
N VAL A 270 3.42 -8.80 12.97
CA VAL A 270 4.50 -9.75 13.32
C VAL A 270 5.87 -9.08 13.25
N GLY A 271 6.14 -8.31 12.19
CA GLY A 271 7.41 -7.59 12.05
C GLY A 271 7.69 -6.72 13.27
N TRP A 272 6.70 -5.98 13.75
CA TRP A 272 6.85 -5.13 14.94
C TRP A 272 6.89 -5.90 16.26
N LEU A 273 6.22 -7.05 16.38
CA LEU A 273 6.35 -7.90 17.57
C LEU A 273 7.77 -8.45 17.72
N VAL A 274 8.42 -8.82 16.62
CA VAL A 274 9.83 -9.24 16.62
C VAL A 274 10.72 -8.09 17.09
N VAL A 275 10.48 -6.88 16.60
CA VAL A 275 11.22 -5.68 17.04
C VAL A 275 11.02 -5.41 18.53
N LEU A 276 9.78 -5.43 19.02
CA LEU A 276 9.49 -5.24 20.44
C LEU A 276 10.12 -6.33 21.33
N GLY A 277 10.12 -7.58 20.87
CA GLY A 277 10.82 -8.68 21.54
C GLY A 277 12.33 -8.42 21.61
N GLY A 278 12.94 -7.98 20.50
CA GLY A 278 14.34 -7.58 20.47
C GLY A 278 14.65 -6.42 21.44
N LEU A 279 13.80 -5.39 21.47
CA LEU A 279 13.96 -4.25 22.39
C LEU A 279 13.77 -4.63 23.87
N ALA A 280 12.86 -5.56 24.16
CA ALA A 280 12.68 -6.06 25.51
C ALA A 280 13.93 -6.84 25.97
N LEU A 281 14.59 -7.57 25.06
CA LEU A 281 15.86 -8.23 25.35
C LEU A 281 17.02 -7.24 25.52
N THR A 282 17.06 -6.14 24.75
CA THR A 282 18.10 -5.10 24.93
C THR A 282 17.95 -4.37 26.27
N GLY A 283 16.72 -4.16 26.76
CA GLY A 283 16.44 -3.54 28.05
C GLY A 283 16.90 -4.35 29.28
N LEU A 284 17.30 -5.61 29.10
CA LEU A 284 17.89 -6.45 30.14
C LEU A 284 19.41 -6.24 30.31
N GLY A 285 20.02 -5.33 29.54
CA GLY A 285 21.34 -4.75 29.86
C GLY A 285 22.56 -5.34 29.14
N ASP A 286 22.38 -6.14 28.08
CA ASP A 286 23.50 -6.86 27.42
C ASP A 286 23.71 -6.50 25.93
N ILE A 287 23.03 -5.47 25.39
CA ILE A 287 23.09 -5.14 23.96
C ILE A 287 23.07 -3.61 23.74
N GLY A 288 24.01 -3.09 22.93
CA GLY A 288 24.18 -1.65 22.67
C GLY A 288 23.11 -1.00 21.77
N GLY A 289 23.11 0.34 21.68
CA GLY A 289 22.14 1.12 20.89
C GLY A 289 22.14 0.85 19.38
N PHE A 290 23.20 0.24 18.85
CA PHE A 290 23.33 -0.16 17.44
C PHE A 290 22.25 -1.19 17.02
N ASP A 291 21.81 -2.05 17.94
CA ASP A 291 20.86 -3.13 17.65
C ASP A 291 19.40 -2.68 17.60
N VAL A 292 19.08 -1.62 18.34
CA VAL A 292 17.78 -0.96 18.30
C VAL A 292 17.51 -0.38 16.91
N GLY A 293 18.53 0.24 16.29
CA GLY A 293 18.42 0.84 14.96
C GLY A 293 18.08 -0.19 13.88
N TRP A 294 18.80 -1.32 13.85
CA TRP A 294 18.56 -2.39 12.89
C TRP A 294 17.22 -3.09 13.09
N ALA A 295 16.78 -3.28 14.34
CA ALA A 295 15.46 -3.82 14.63
C ALA A 295 14.36 -2.89 14.08
N LEU A 296 14.42 -1.59 14.37
CA LEU A 296 13.46 -0.62 13.83
C LEU A 296 13.47 -0.60 12.29
N PHE A 297 14.65 -0.63 11.67
CA PHE A 297 14.81 -0.67 10.22
C PHE A 297 14.19 -1.95 9.63
N ALA A 298 14.39 -3.11 10.25
CA ALA A 298 13.78 -4.38 9.84
C ALA A 298 12.25 -4.32 9.92
N GLY A 299 11.69 -3.76 10.99
CA GLY A 299 10.24 -3.59 11.15
C GLY A 299 9.61 -2.71 10.06
N VAL A 300 10.29 -1.61 9.69
CA VAL A 300 9.88 -0.73 8.59
C VAL A 300 10.00 -1.43 7.24
N ALA A 301 11.13 -2.07 6.95
CA ALA A 301 11.35 -2.81 5.70
C ALA A 301 10.33 -3.94 5.51
N TRP A 302 10.03 -4.69 6.56
CA TRP A 302 9.02 -5.75 6.56
C TRP A 302 7.60 -5.20 6.30
N SER A 303 7.25 -4.08 6.94
CA SER A 303 5.96 -3.43 6.74
C SER A 303 5.83 -2.89 5.31
N LEU A 304 6.87 -2.25 4.78
CA LEU A 304 6.91 -1.74 3.40
C LEU A 304 6.78 -2.88 2.38
N PHE A 305 7.49 -3.99 2.59
CA PHE A 305 7.37 -5.18 1.75
C PHE A 305 5.91 -5.66 1.64
N ALA A 306 5.24 -5.84 2.79
CA ALA A 306 3.84 -6.28 2.84
C ALA A 306 2.88 -5.29 2.16
N LEU A 307 3.04 -3.99 2.43
CA LEU A 307 2.19 -2.93 1.87
C LEU A 307 2.38 -2.76 0.36
N LEU A 308 3.60 -2.90 -0.16
CA LEU A 308 3.91 -2.78 -1.58
C LEU A 308 3.38 -3.97 -2.38
N LEU A 309 3.45 -5.19 -1.83
CA LEU A 309 2.79 -6.36 -2.44
C LEU A 309 1.27 -6.18 -2.50
N ALA A 310 0.65 -5.70 -1.41
CA ALA A 310 -0.78 -5.41 -1.37
C ALA A 310 -1.16 -4.29 -2.38
N ARG A 311 -0.33 -3.25 -2.51
CA ARG A 311 -0.51 -2.18 -3.51
C ARG A 311 -0.55 -2.74 -4.93
N GLY A 312 0.37 -3.65 -5.27
CA GLY A 312 0.41 -4.32 -6.56
C GLY A 312 -0.87 -5.12 -6.86
N ALA A 313 -1.44 -5.78 -5.84
CA ALA A 313 -2.71 -6.49 -5.97
C ALA A 313 -3.91 -5.54 -6.18
N PHE A 314 -3.98 -4.42 -5.47
CA PHE A 314 -5.08 -3.46 -5.60
C PHE A 314 -5.03 -2.64 -6.89
N ALA A 315 -3.83 -2.38 -7.43
CA ALA A 315 -3.67 -1.77 -8.75
C ALA A 315 -4.36 -2.60 -9.84
N LYS A 316 -4.47 -3.93 -9.66
CA LYS A 316 -5.21 -4.78 -10.59
C LYS A 316 -6.71 -4.47 -10.57
N ARG A 317 -7.30 -4.35 -9.39
CA ARG A 317 -8.75 -4.12 -9.19
C ARG A 317 -9.22 -2.78 -9.74
N ARG A 318 -8.43 -1.71 -9.59
CA ARG A 318 -8.73 -0.37 -10.13
C ARG A 318 -8.99 -0.39 -11.64
N ALA A 319 -8.21 -1.18 -12.37
CA ALA A 319 -8.31 -1.26 -13.81
C ALA A 319 -9.65 -1.84 -14.29
N LEU A 320 -10.27 -2.72 -13.50
CA LEU A 320 -11.56 -3.32 -13.87
C LEU A 320 -12.67 -2.26 -13.92
N THR A 321 -12.74 -1.37 -12.92
CA THR A 321 -13.71 -0.27 -12.90
C THR A 321 -13.50 0.68 -14.08
N LEU A 322 -12.24 1.08 -14.33
CA LEU A 322 -11.92 1.99 -15.43
C LEU A 322 -12.22 1.37 -16.81
N LEU A 323 -11.90 0.09 -17.01
CA LEU A 323 -12.25 -0.63 -18.24
C LEU A 323 -13.76 -0.68 -18.46
N ALA A 324 -14.50 -1.06 -17.41
CA ALA A 324 -15.94 -1.14 -17.43
C ALA A 324 -16.61 0.22 -17.71
N SER A 325 -16.18 1.29 -17.02
CA SER A 325 -16.84 2.59 -17.07
C SER A 325 -16.40 3.46 -18.26
N ALA A 326 -15.16 3.29 -18.74
CA ALA A 326 -14.59 4.15 -19.77
C ALA A 326 -14.42 3.46 -21.14
N PHE A 327 -14.43 2.13 -21.22
CA PHE A 327 -14.22 1.38 -22.46
C PHE A 327 -15.33 0.39 -22.81
N GLY A 328 -16.32 0.14 -21.94
CA GLY A 328 -17.45 -0.76 -22.22
C GLY A 328 -18.26 -0.33 -23.46
N ALA A 329 -18.53 -1.27 -24.37
CA ALA A 329 -19.47 -1.07 -25.47
C ALA A 329 -20.91 -0.96 -24.94
N ARG A 330 -21.75 -0.20 -25.63
CA ARG A 330 -23.19 -0.14 -25.31
C ARG A 330 -23.83 -1.48 -25.68
N ALA A 331 -24.62 -2.05 -24.78
CA ALA A 331 -25.37 -3.26 -25.07
C ALA A 331 -26.30 -3.04 -26.28
N PRO A 332 -26.58 -4.11 -27.05
CA PRO A 332 -27.56 -4.03 -28.12
C PRO A 332 -28.93 -3.66 -27.58
N ALA A 333 -29.66 -2.80 -28.31
CA ALA A 333 -30.97 -2.31 -27.88
C ALA A 333 -32.07 -3.37 -28.01
N ALA A 334 -31.87 -4.38 -28.85
CA ALA A 334 -32.77 -5.51 -29.03
C ALA A 334 -31.98 -6.79 -29.37
N PRO A 335 -32.56 -7.99 -29.12
CA PRO A 335 -31.96 -9.24 -29.55
C PRO A 335 -31.63 -9.23 -31.05
N GLY A 336 -30.42 -9.67 -31.40
CA GLY A 336 -29.93 -9.71 -32.78
C GLY A 336 -29.37 -8.39 -33.33
N GLN A 337 -29.39 -7.29 -32.57
CA GLN A 337 -28.65 -6.08 -32.91
C GLN A 337 -27.18 -6.16 -32.48
N PRO A 338 -26.25 -5.48 -33.17
CA PRO A 338 -24.86 -5.38 -32.72
C PRO A 338 -24.75 -4.50 -31.47
N SER A 339 -23.71 -4.73 -30.67
CA SER A 339 -23.30 -3.77 -29.63
C SER A 339 -22.94 -2.43 -30.28
N ALA A 340 -23.16 -1.32 -29.58
CA ALA A 340 -22.88 0.01 -30.11
C ALA A 340 -21.65 0.65 -29.47
N CYS A 341 -20.97 1.54 -30.20
CA CYS A 341 -19.79 2.24 -29.75
C CYS A 341 -20.12 3.15 -28.57
N ARG A 342 -19.27 3.13 -27.54
CA ARG A 342 -19.43 3.98 -26.35
C ARG A 342 -19.44 5.47 -26.65
N CYS A 343 -18.64 5.89 -27.63
CA CYS A 343 -18.42 7.30 -27.95
C CYS A 343 -19.50 7.85 -28.91
N CYS A 344 -19.67 7.24 -30.08
CA CYS A 344 -20.58 7.74 -31.12
C CYS A 344 -21.89 6.96 -31.27
N GLY A 345 -22.08 5.83 -30.59
CA GLY A 345 -23.28 5.01 -30.71
C GLY A 345 -23.38 4.17 -31.99
N ALA A 346 -22.34 4.13 -32.82
CA ALA A 346 -22.32 3.33 -34.04
C ALA A 346 -22.28 1.82 -33.78
N GLY A 347 -22.92 1.03 -34.64
CA GLY A 347 -22.85 -0.43 -34.58
C GLY A 347 -21.39 -0.90 -34.65
N LEU A 348 -21.01 -1.81 -33.75
CA LEU A 348 -19.71 -2.45 -33.74
C LEU A 348 -19.77 -3.75 -34.55
N ALA A 349 -18.69 -4.07 -35.24
CA ALA A 349 -18.58 -5.34 -35.93
C ALA A 349 -18.61 -6.49 -34.91
N GLU A 350 -19.35 -7.54 -35.22
CA GLU A 350 -19.31 -8.78 -34.46
C GLU A 350 -17.95 -9.42 -34.64
N THR A 351 -17.20 -9.51 -33.54
CA THR A 351 -15.89 -10.17 -33.50
C THR A 351 -15.93 -11.27 -32.45
N GLN A 352 -15.19 -12.37 -32.67
CA GLN A 352 -14.91 -13.34 -31.60
C GLN A 352 -13.99 -12.75 -30.52
N SER A 353 -13.42 -11.56 -30.77
CA SER A 353 -12.58 -10.81 -29.84
C SER A 353 -13.41 -10.04 -28.82
N LEU A 354 -12.89 -9.94 -27.59
CA LEU A 354 -13.43 -9.12 -26.51
C LEU A 354 -13.27 -7.60 -26.75
N VAL A 355 -12.44 -7.19 -27.71
CA VAL A 355 -12.13 -5.77 -27.98
C VAL A 355 -12.45 -5.43 -29.44
N SER A 356 -13.18 -4.34 -29.64
CA SER A 356 -13.61 -3.85 -30.95
C SER A 356 -13.43 -2.35 -31.07
N VAL A 357 -12.56 -1.90 -31.98
CA VAL A 357 -12.42 -0.46 -32.28
C VAL A 357 -13.53 -0.01 -33.22
N CYS A 358 -14.18 1.10 -32.89
CA CYS A 358 -15.23 1.66 -33.72
C CYS A 358 -14.68 2.17 -35.06
N GLY A 359 -15.23 1.70 -36.19
CA GLY A 359 -14.84 2.17 -37.52
C GLY A 359 -15.12 3.66 -37.78
N TYR A 360 -16.08 4.26 -37.07
CA TYR A 360 -16.45 5.67 -37.25
C TYR A 360 -15.52 6.60 -36.48
N CYS A 361 -15.52 6.50 -35.14
CA CYS A 361 -14.79 7.44 -34.28
C CYS A 361 -13.37 6.95 -33.92
N GLY A 362 -13.03 5.68 -34.16
CA GLY A 362 -11.73 5.12 -33.81
C GLY A 362 -11.58 4.74 -32.33
N ALA A 363 -12.66 4.75 -31.53
CA ALA A 363 -12.58 4.49 -30.10
C ALA A 363 -12.58 2.98 -29.78
N ASP A 364 -11.75 2.53 -28.82
CA ASP A 364 -11.59 1.12 -28.38
C ASP A 364 -12.73 0.61 -27.49
N ASN A 365 -13.55 -0.35 -27.90
CA ASN A 365 -14.69 -0.80 -27.09
C ASN A 365 -14.47 -2.23 -26.57
N VAL A 366 -14.74 -2.47 -25.29
CA VAL A 366 -14.74 -3.81 -24.70
C VAL A 366 -16.16 -4.37 -24.78
N LEU A 367 -16.34 -5.49 -25.46
CA LEU A 367 -17.63 -6.15 -25.67
C LEU A 367 -18.02 -6.98 -24.44
N GLY A 368 -19.33 -7.15 -24.21
CA GLY A 368 -19.86 -8.02 -23.13
C GLY A 368 -19.85 -7.41 -21.72
N ILE A 369 -19.51 -6.13 -21.59
CA ILE A 369 -19.51 -5.37 -20.33
C ILE A 369 -20.31 -4.10 -20.56
N ASP A 370 -21.62 -4.14 -20.33
CA ASP A 370 -22.46 -2.93 -20.34
C ASP A 370 -22.79 -2.50 -18.91
N LEU A 371 -21.98 -1.58 -18.40
CA LEU A 371 -22.14 -0.96 -17.09
C LEU A 371 -22.34 0.52 -17.32
N ARG A 372 -23.51 0.91 -17.81
CA ARG A 372 -23.74 2.30 -18.20
C ARG A 372 -23.44 3.26 -17.06
N PRO A 373 -22.81 4.39 -17.34
CA PRO A 373 -23.19 5.67 -16.76
C PRO A 373 -24.11 6.37 -17.76
N ALA A 374 -25.15 7.06 -17.28
CA ALA A 374 -25.78 8.16 -18.02
C ALA A 374 -24.87 9.42 -17.99
N VAL A 375 -23.55 9.24 -18.13
CA VAL A 375 -22.57 10.32 -18.08
C VAL A 375 -22.06 10.51 -19.50
N ARG A 376 -22.17 11.74 -20.01
CA ARG A 376 -21.54 12.16 -21.27
C ARG A 376 -20.12 11.58 -21.29
N PRO A 377 -19.68 10.94 -22.40
CA PRO A 377 -18.32 10.43 -22.46
C PRO A 377 -17.38 11.57 -22.09
N LEU A 378 -16.60 11.37 -21.03
CA LEU A 378 -15.47 12.24 -20.69
C LEU A 378 -14.55 12.22 -21.91
N ARG A 379 -14.75 13.16 -22.83
CA ARG A 379 -13.81 13.48 -23.93
C ARG A 379 -12.42 13.81 -23.37
N GLU A 380 -12.29 14.03 -22.07
CA GLU A 380 -11.08 14.41 -21.36
C GLU A 380 -10.04 13.29 -21.22
N HIS A 381 -10.39 12.01 -21.34
CA HIS A 381 -9.37 10.95 -21.39
C HIS A 381 -8.97 10.68 -22.84
N ALA A 382 -8.13 11.56 -23.39
CA ALA A 382 -7.49 11.42 -24.70
C ALA A 382 -6.51 10.24 -24.81
N LEU A 383 -6.36 9.41 -23.75
CA LEU A 383 -5.47 8.26 -23.71
C LEU A 383 -6.22 7.01 -24.21
N GLY A 384 -5.69 6.38 -25.26
CA GLY A 384 -6.17 5.09 -25.76
C GLY A 384 -6.04 3.95 -24.73
N LEU A 385 -6.74 2.85 -24.97
CA LEU A 385 -6.76 1.68 -24.07
C LEU A 385 -5.34 1.17 -23.73
N GLU A 386 -4.44 1.18 -24.71
CA GLU A 386 -3.05 0.76 -24.55
C GLU A 386 -2.25 1.61 -23.57
N ALA A 387 -2.46 2.93 -23.57
CA ALA A 387 -1.73 3.84 -22.68
C ALA A 387 -2.11 3.59 -21.20
N LEU A 388 -3.39 3.30 -20.93
CA LEU A 388 -3.87 2.91 -19.61
C LEU A 388 -3.29 1.56 -19.17
N LEU A 389 -3.29 0.55 -20.05
CA LEU A 389 -2.67 -0.74 -19.76
C LEU A 389 -1.17 -0.59 -19.45
N THR A 390 -0.48 0.29 -20.17
CA THR A 390 0.95 0.58 -19.98
C THR A 390 1.21 1.29 -18.66
N GLN A 391 0.46 2.32 -18.32
CA GLN A 391 0.56 3.00 -17.02
C GLN A 391 0.36 2.01 -15.87
N ARG A 392 -0.62 1.11 -15.99
CA ARG A 392 -0.91 0.08 -14.99
C ARG A 392 0.22 -0.95 -14.85
N ARG A 393 0.80 -1.41 -15.97
CA ARG A 393 1.98 -2.29 -15.94
C ARG A 393 3.14 -1.63 -15.21
N ARG A 394 3.36 -0.32 -15.43
CA ARG A 394 4.37 0.46 -14.70
C ARG A 394 4.07 0.51 -13.21
N GLU A 395 2.83 0.77 -12.79
CA GLU A 395 2.46 0.80 -11.37
C GLU A 395 2.71 -0.53 -10.67
N VAL A 396 2.31 -1.65 -11.28
CA VAL A 396 2.56 -2.99 -10.69
C VAL A 396 4.04 -3.33 -10.69
N ARG A 397 4.76 -3.02 -11.76
CA ARG A 397 6.22 -3.21 -11.82
C ARG A 397 6.92 -2.42 -10.73
N ASN A 398 6.57 -1.15 -10.55
CA ASN A 398 7.19 -0.30 -9.53
C ASN A 398 6.86 -0.80 -8.11
N ALA A 399 5.64 -1.28 -7.87
CA ALA A 399 5.29 -1.90 -6.60
C ALA A 399 6.10 -3.18 -6.33
N LEU A 400 6.29 -4.03 -7.35
CA LEU A 400 7.10 -5.26 -7.22
C LEU A 400 8.59 -4.95 -7.02
N LEU A 401 9.14 -3.97 -7.77
CA LEU A 401 10.53 -3.52 -7.58
C LEU A 401 10.74 -2.93 -6.18
N GLY A 402 9.80 -2.12 -5.70
CA GLY A 402 9.85 -1.59 -4.33
C GLY A 402 9.75 -2.69 -3.27
N ALA A 403 8.88 -3.69 -3.49
CA ALA A 403 8.81 -4.85 -2.60
C ALA A 403 10.12 -5.65 -2.61
N ALA A 404 10.70 -5.92 -3.79
CA ALA A 404 12.01 -6.58 -3.89
C ALA A 404 13.11 -5.80 -3.15
N GLY A 405 13.16 -4.47 -3.32
CA GLY A 405 14.08 -3.61 -2.56
C GLY A 405 13.86 -3.68 -1.05
N SER A 406 12.60 -3.69 -0.60
CA SER A 406 12.26 -3.82 0.83
C SER A 406 12.65 -5.19 1.39
N PHE A 407 12.54 -6.26 0.58
CA PHE A 407 12.98 -7.60 0.95
C PHE A 407 14.51 -7.70 1.07
N VAL A 408 15.25 -7.07 0.15
CA VAL A 408 16.71 -6.96 0.25
C VAL A 408 17.12 -6.18 1.51
N ALA A 409 16.48 -5.04 1.77
CA ALA A 409 16.72 -4.25 2.98
C ALA A 409 16.49 -5.05 4.26
N LEU A 410 15.43 -5.85 4.29
CA LEU A 410 15.16 -6.78 5.39
C LEU A 410 16.26 -7.84 5.54
N GLY A 411 16.73 -8.42 4.43
CA GLY A 411 17.83 -9.38 4.44
C GLY A 411 19.13 -8.78 4.99
N VAL A 412 19.44 -7.53 4.62
CA VAL A 412 20.56 -6.77 5.18
C VAL A 412 20.37 -6.56 6.68
N ALA A 413 19.18 -6.13 7.12
CA ALA A 413 18.90 -5.92 8.54
C ALA A 413 19.08 -7.22 9.34
N ALA A 414 18.57 -8.33 8.83
CA ALA A 414 18.72 -9.64 9.46
C ALA A 414 20.19 -10.08 9.54
N LEU A 415 20.97 -9.89 8.47
CA LEU A 415 22.40 -10.17 8.47
C LEU A 415 23.13 -9.34 9.53
N MET A 416 22.84 -8.04 9.61
CA MET A 416 23.44 -7.15 10.61
C MET A 416 23.08 -7.58 12.03
N THR A 417 21.82 -7.93 12.30
CA THR A 417 21.41 -8.48 13.60
C THR A 417 22.17 -9.75 13.95
N VAL A 418 22.39 -10.67 12.99
CA VAL A 418 23.16 -11.89 13.22
C VAL A 418 24.61 -11.57 13.57
N ILE A 419 25.23 -10.62 12.88
CA ILE A 419 26.60 -10.17 13.16
C ILE A 419 26.65 -9.60 14.59
N SER A 420 25.72 -8.71 14.94
CA SER A 420 25.69 -8.11 16.28
C SER A 420 25.52 -9.15 17.39
N VAL A 421 24.59 -10.10 17.23
CA VAL A 421 24.39 -11.19 18.21
C VAL A 421 25.63 -12.05 18.35
N SER A 422 26.36 -12.28 17.26
CA SER A 422 27.62 -13.04 17.29
C SER A 422 28.69 -12.31 18.11
N VAL A 423 28.89 -11.01 17.86
CA VAL A 423 29.83 -10.18 18.64
C VAL A 423 29.44 -10.14 20.12
N ALA A 424 28.15 -9.96 20.43
CA ALA A 424 27.66 -9.94 21.80
C ALA A 424 27.89 -11.28 22.53
N LEU A 425 27.75 -12.40 21.83
CA LEU A 425 28.02 -13.73 22.38
C LEU A 425 29.50 -13.93 22.68
N GLU A 426 30.39 -13.48 21.78
CA GLU A 426 31.84 -13.51 21.99
C GLU A 426 32.24 -12.67 23.21
N PHE A 427 31.74 -11.45 23.31
CA PHE A 427 31.96 -10.59 24.47
C PHE A 427 31.47 -11.22 25.79
N ALA A 428 30.28 -11.84 25.78
CA ALA A 428 29.74 -12.53 26.94
C ALA A 428 30.59 -13.75 27.35
N GLN A 429 31.27 -14.39 26.40
CA GLN A 429 32.23 -15.46 26.68
C GLN A 429 33.50 -14.89 27.32
N VAL A 430 34.11 -13.86 26.73
CA VAL A 430 35.31 -13.19 27.25
C VAL A 430 35.08 -12.69 28.69
N LYS A 431 33.92 -12.09 28.95
CA LYS A 431 33.51 -11.66 30.30
C LYS A 431 33.42 -12.81 31.30
N ARG A 432 32.91 -13.97 30.89
CA ARG A 432 32.87 -15.18 31.74
C ARG A 432 34.27 -15.73 32.02
N ASP A 433 35.14 -15.74 31.00
CA ASP A 433 36.51 -16.25 31.13
C ASP A 433 37.37 -15.34 32.03
N CYS A 434 37.19 -14.02 31.94
CA CYS A 434 37.83 -13.09 32.89
C CYS A 434 37.35 -13.32 34.34
N ARG A 435 36.04 -13.53 34.55
CA ARG A 435 35.49 -13.90 35.87
C ARG A 435 36.03 -15.23 36.39
N ALA A 436 36.41 -16.14 35.50
CA ALA A 436 37.11 -17.38 35.81
C ALA A 436 38.64 -17.18 36.00
N ASN A 437 39.10 -15.93 36.17
CA ASN A 437 40.50 -15.55 36.41
C ASN A 437 41.46 -15.93 35.27
N GLN A 438 41.01 -15.93 34.02
CA GLN A 438 41.90 -16.05 32.87
C GLN A 438 42.50 -14.67 32.54
N ALA A 439 43.80 -14.50 32.81
CA ALA A 439 44.51 -13.21 32.69
C ALA A 439 44.36 -12.56 31.31
N ARG A 440 44.53 -13.37 30.25
CA ARG A 440 44.37 -12.93 28.85
C ARG A 440 42.94 -12.48 28.52
N ALA A 441 41.93 -13.16 29.06
CA ALA A 441 40.53 -12.78 28.83
C ALA A 441 40.19 -11.46 29.52
N CYS A 442 40.77 -11.17 30.69
CA CYS A 442 40.60 -9.86 31.33
C CYS A 442 41.30 -8.74 30.55
N ARG A 443 42.46 -9.03 29.93
CA ARG A 443 43.10 -8.11 29.00
C ARG A 443 42.18 -7.79 27.81
N GLU A 444 41.69 -8.84 27.15
CA GLU A 444 40.80 -8.73 25.98
C GLU A 444 39.50 -7.99 26.35
N LEU A 445 38.90 -8.27 27.51
CA LEU A 445 37.74 -7.55 28.03
C LEU A 445 38.00 -6.05 28.20
N GLY A 446 39.17 -5.68 28.74
CA GLY A 446 39.53 -4.26 28.89
C GLY A 446 39.67 -3.56 27.54
N THR A 447 40.27 -4.25 26.55
CA THR A 447 40.38 -3.74 25.18
C THR A 447 39.00 -3.59 24.53
N ASP A 448 38.09 -4.54 24.74
CA ASP A 448 36.72 -4.47 24.22
C ASP A 448 35.94 -3.28 24.80
N TYR A 449 36.13 -2.97 26.09
CA TYR A 449 35.52 -1.80 26.74
C TYR A 449 36.09 -0.48 26.21
N SER A 450 37.41 -0.38 26.04
CA SER A 450 38.05 0.86 25.56
C SER A 450 37.75 1.15 24.08
N LEU A 451 37.58 0.11 23.26
CA LEU A 451 37.23 0.27 21.84
C LEU A 451 35.72 0.33 21.57
N GLY A 452 34.88 0.17 22.60
CA GLY A 452 33.42 0.13 22.45
C GLY A 452 32.91 -1.01 21.57
N ILE A 453 33.64 -2.13 21.43
CA ILE A 453 33.32 -3.23 20.49
C ILE A 453 31.92 -3.82 20.74
N SER A 454 31.47 -3.78 21.99
CA SER A 454 30.19 -4.38 22.43
C SER A 454 29.17 -3.34 22.92
N GLY A 455 29.32 -2.07 22.53
CA GLY A 455 28.41 -1.01 22.95
C GLY A 455 29.03 0.37 22.83
N SER A 456 29.06 1.11 23.93
CA SER A 456 29.81 2.37 24.05
C SER A 456 31.15 2.12 24.73
N GLU A 457 32.11 3.00 24.47
CA GLU A 457 33.37 3.07 25.21
C GLU A 457 33.08 3.26 26.72
N ASP A 458 33.82 2.55 27.56
CA ASP A 458 33.72 2.61 29.03
C ASP A 458 35.12 2.39 29.63
N ASP A 459 35.91 3.46 29.63
CA ASP A 459 37.33 3.39 29.99
C ASP A 459 37.55 3.08 31.49
N ASP A 460 36.58 3.39 32.36
CA ASP A 460 36.60 2.97 33.76
C ASP A 460 36.54 1.43 33.87
N LYS A 461 35.60 0.79 33.15
CA LYS A 461 35.54 -0.69 33.09
C LYS A 461 36.72 -1.29 32.34
N ALA A 462 37.24 -0.59 31.34
CA ALA A 462 38.45 -1.01 30.63
C ALA A 462 39.64 -1.10 31.59
N LEU A 463 39.86 -0.04 32.37
CA LEU A 463 40.90 0.03 33.40
C LEU A 463 40.73 -1.07 34.44
N GLU A 464 39.52 -1.26 34.99
CA GLU A 464 39.26 -2.33 35.97
C GLU A 464 39.60 -3.72 35.42
N ALA A 465 39.21 -4.01 34.17
CA ALA A 465 39.48 -5.29 33.52
C ALA A 465 40.98 -5.49 33.24
N TRP A 466 41.68 -4.47 32.75
CA TRP A 466 43.14 -4.53 32.54
C TRP A 466 43.91 -4.70 33.85
N GLU A 467 43.53 -3.97 34.91
CA GLU A 467 44.16 -4.12 36.23
C GLU A 467 43.96 -5.53 36.79
N ARG A 468 42.76 -6.11 36.63
CA ARG A 468 42.54 -7.50 37.00
C ARG A 468 43.39 -8.47 36.18
N GLY A 469 43.52 -8.26 34.87
CA GLY A 469 44.44 -9.03 34.03
C GLY A 469 45.90 -8.92 34.51
N CYS A 470 46.32 -7.73 34.92
CA CYS A 470 47.63 -7.44 35.48
C CYS A 470 47.87 -8.13 36.83
N GLU A 471 46.86 -8.20 37.70
CA GLU A 471 46.91 -8.96 38.95
C GLU A 471 47.08 -10.46 38.70
N LEU A 472 46.47 -10.96 37.63
CA LEU A 472 46.58 -12.36 37.18
C LEU A 472 47.86 -12.65 36.40
N GLY A 473 48.76 -11.66 36.25
CA GLY A 473 50.09 -11.83 35.67
C GLY A 473 50.20 -11.60 34.17
N ASP A 474 49.18 -11.03 33.52
CA ASP A 474 49.27 -10.63 32.12
C ASP A 474 50.06 -9.32 31.97
N ALA A 475 51.23 -9.41 31.32
CA ALA A 475 52.16 -8.30 31.19
C ALA A 475 51.60 -7.16 30.30
N GLU A 476 50.84 -7.51 29.27
CA GLU A 476 50.22 -6.55 28.35
C GLU A 476 49.08 -5.80 29.04
N ALA A 477 48.25 -6.49 29.83
CA ALA A 477 47.20 -5.86 30.64
C ALA A 477 47.77 -4.84 31.63
N CYS A 478 48.90 -5.16 32.28
CA CYS A 478 49.60 -4.19 33.14
C CYS A 478 50.06 -2.96 32.36
N TYR A 479 50.54 -3.14 31.13
CA TYR A 479 50.98 -2.03 30.29
C TYR A 479 49.80 -1.18 29.83
N SER A 480 48.69 -1.79 29.38
CA SER A 480 47.47 -1.09 28.98
C SER A 480 46.85 -0.27 30.12
N ALA A 481 46.72 -0.85 31.32
CA ALA A 481 46.24 -0.12 32.50
C ALA A 481 47.18 1.03 32.89
N GLY A 482 48.50 0.77 32.87
CA GLY A 482 49.50 1.78 33.19
C GLY A 482 49.48 2.97 32.23
N ARG A 483 49.29 2.69 30.94
CA ARG A 483 49.16 3.69 29.87
C ARG A 483 47.87 4.51 29.97
N ALA A 484 46.75 3.88 30.29
CA ALA A 484 45.48 4.58 30.47
C ALA A 484 45.58 5.64 31.59
N LEU A 485 46.20 5.27 32.72
CA LEU A 485 46.41 6.16 33.87
C LEU A 485 47.48 7.23 33.66
N ASP A 486 48.54 6.93 32.88
CA ASP A 486 49.61 7.89 32.59
C ASP A 486 49.15 9.00 31.63
N TRP A 487 48.28 8.69 30.68
CA TRP A 487 47.80 9.64 29.67
C TRP A 487 46.46 10.28 29.99
N GLY A 488 45.74 9.79 31.00
CA GLY A 488 44.46 10.35 31.43
C GLY A 488 43.41 10.39 30.33
N ILE A 489 43.42 9.40 29.42
CA ILE A 489 42.43 9.31 28.34
C ILE A 489 41.13 8.79 28.94
N ASP A 490 40.22 9.72 29.22
CA ASP A 490 38.85 9.49 29.71
C ASP A 490 38.72 8.77 31.08
N VAL A 491 39.85 8.42 31.71
CA VAL A 491 40.00 8.11 33.14
C VAL A 491 40.85 9.18 33.85
N PRO A 492 40.64 9.46 35.15
CA PRO A 492 41.49 10.39 35.89
C PRO A 492 42.97 10.00 35.84
N GLU A 493 43.82 10.95 35.47
CA GLU A 493 45.27 10.76 35.40
C GLU A 493 45.85 10.42 36.78
N ASP A 494 46.65 9.35 36.85
CA ASP A 494 47.40 8.95 38.03
C ASP A 494 48.74 8.36 37.58
N LYS A 495 49.70 9.26 37.34
CA LYS A 495 51.04 8.88 36.85
C LYS A 495 51.80 7.98 37.80
N GLU A 496 51.57 8.12 39.11
CA GLU A 496 52.28 7.32 40.09
C GLU A 496 51.85 5.85 40.01
N ARG A 497 50.53 5.63 39.97
CA ARG A 497 49.93 4.31 39.75
C ARG A 497 50.23 3.77 38.35
N GLY A 498 50.15 4.62 37.32
CA GLY A 498 50.48 4.29 35.94
C GLY A 498 51.91 3.76 35.81
N ALA A 499 52.90 4.52 36.30
CA ALA A 499 54.29 4.12 36.29
C ALA A 499 54.56 2.86 37.13
N ALA A 500 53.82 2.63 38.21
CA ALA A 500 53.92 1.39 38.98
C ALA A 500 53.45 0.16 38.19
N LEU A 501 52.35 0.29 37.45
CA LEU A 501 51.82 -0.76 36.57
C LEU A 501 52.75 -1.01 35.37
N ILE A 502 53.32 0.03 34.75
CA ILE A 502 54.32 -0.09 33.68
C ILE A 502 55.58 -0.81 34.19
N ARG A 503 56.11 -0.43 35.36
CA ARG A 503 57.24 -1.16 35.99
C ARG A 503 56.90 -2.63 36.25
N LYS A 504 55.65 -2.93 36.64
CA LYS A 504 55.18 -4.31 36.82
C LYS A 504 55.09 -5.06 35.48
N ALA A 505 54.58 -4.42 34.43
CA ALA A 505 54.57 -4.98 33.07
C ALA A 505 55.98 -5.34 32.60
N CYS A 506 56.97 -4.47 32.82
CA CYS A 506 58.37 -4.76 32.50
C CYS A 506 58.90 -5.99 33.24
N LYS A 507 58.63 -6.10 34.55
CA LYS A 507 59.01 -7.28 35.35
C LYS A 507 58.35 -8.57 34.86
N LEU A 508 57.15 -8.48 34.29
CA LEU A 508 56.42 -9.60 33.68
C LEU A 508 56.85 -9.87 32.22
N GLY A 509 57.83 -9.12 31.69
CA GLY A 509 58.43 -9.36 30.37
C GLY A 509 57.84 -8.54 29.22
N HIS A 510 57.03 -7.51 29.49
CA HIS A 510 56.53 -6.62 28.45
C HIS A 510 57.64 -5.72 27.90
N ALA A 511 58.03 -5.93 26.65
CA ALA A 511 59.23 -5.31 26.06
C ALA A 511 59.15 -3.78 25.98
N GLU A 512 57.98 -3.21 25.66
CA GLU A 512 57.83 -1.75 25.60
C GLU A 512 57.84 -1.11 26.98
N ALA A 513 57.37 -1.81 28.00
CA ALA A 513 57.29 -1.28 29.35
C ALA A 513 58.67 -1.17 30.03
N CYS A 514 59.67 -1.86 29.49
CA CYS A 514 61.07 -1.80 29.95
C CYS A 514 61.89 -0.70 29.29
N LYS A 515 61.33 -0.03 28.28
CA LYS A 515 62.00 1.13 27.68
C LYS A 515 61.93 2.27 28.70
N PRO A 516 63.06 2.95 28.99
CA PRO A 516 62.99 4.18 29.76
C PRO A 516 62.19 5.20 28.94
N GLU A 517 61.15 5.78 29.55
CA GLU A 517 60.39 6.91 29.00
C GLU A 517 61.21 8.19 28.96
#